data_AF-A0A7C5NW39-F1
#
_entry.id   AF-A0A7C5NW39-F1
#
_cell.length_a   1.000
_cell.length_b   1.000
_cell.length_c   1.000
_cell.angle_alpha   90.00
_cell.angle_beta   90.00
_cell.angle_gamma   90.00
#
_symmetry.space_group_name_H-M   'P 1'
#
loop_
_entity.id
_entity.type
_entity.pdbx_description
1 polymer ?
#
loop_
_entity_poly.entity_id
_entity_poly.type
_entity_poly.pdbx_seq_one_letter_code
_entity_poly.pdbx_strand_id
1 'polypeptide(L)'
;MRRKQGLLIAIALYVIAITVLVLHTLGITNTGARLEFQTIAKGVWSGHGNHAYYVIQDSDDWISVWSQHQQIFIPQHPPPEIDFSKAAVIAVFMGECRTTGYSIEVKEIIDTGLTIIVKVEKVYPGKNCIVGLALTCPYHIIQTSKINKHVIFQTSERTVNCG
;
A
#
# COMPACT_ATOMS: atom_id res chain seq x y z
N MET A 1 -3.76 -2.55 56.71
CA MET A 1 -3.62 -3.18 55.36
C MET A 1 -4.40 -2.46 54.26
N ARG A 2 -5.71 -2.19 54.39
CA ARG A 2 -6.56 -1.53 53.36
C ARG A 2 -6.02 -0.22 52.75
N ARG A 3 -5.48 0.71 53.54
CA ARG A 3 -4.93 2.00 53.03
C ARG A 3 -3.71 1.86 52.11
N LYS A 4 -2.82 0.90 52.38
CA LYS A 4 -1.63 0.64 51.55
C LYS A 4 -2.02 0.00 50.20
N GLN A 5 -3.02 -0.88 50.20
CA GLN A 5 -3.59 -1.44 48.96
C GLN A 5 -4.24 -0.37 48.08
N GLY A 6 -5.04 0.53 48.66
CA GLY A 6 -5.66 1.63 47.89
C GLY A 6 -4.64 2.57 47.24
N LEU A 7 -3.53 2.89 47.93
CA LEU A 7 -2.46 3.72 47.38
C LEU A 7 -1.71 3.03 46.23
N LEU A 8 -1.40 1.73 46.37
CA LEU A 8 -0.74 0.95 45.32
C LEU A 8 -1.62 0.84 44.06
N ILE A 9 -2.93 0.65 44.22
CA ILE A 9 -3.88 0.62 43.12
C ILE A 9 -3.93 1.99 42.41
N ALA A 10 -3.97 3.10 43.17
CA ALA A 10 -3.97 4.43 42.59
C ALA A 10 -2.68 4.74 41.79
N ILE A 11 -1.51 4.34 42.32
CA ILE A 11 -0.23 4.49 41.61
C ILE A 11 -0.23 3.64 40.34
N ALA A 12 -0.68 2.38 40.39
CA ALA A 12 -0.75 1.53 39.22
C ALA A 12 -1.67 2.11 38.14
N LEU A 13 -2.85 2.62 38.51
CA LEU A 13 -3.77 3.28 37.57
C LEU A 13 -3.16 4.54 36.95
N TYR A 14 -2.44 5.34 37.74
CA TYR A 14 -1.76 6.53 37.25
C TYR A 14 -0.64 6.21 36.26
N VAL A 15 0.17 5.18 36.56
CA VAL A 15 1.22 4.70 35.64
C VAL A 15 0.60 4.19 34.34
N ILE A 16 -0.48 3.39 34.42
CA ILE A 16 -1.20 2.90 33.24
C ILE A 16 -1.71 4.09 32.40
N ALA A 17 -2.35 5.09 33.02
CA ALA A 17 -2.85 6.26 32.33
C ALA A 17 -1.73 7.05 31.61
N ILE A 18 -0.57 7.24 32.26
CA ILE A 18 0.60 7.88 31.63
C ILE A 18 1.08 7.06 30.43
N THR A 19 1.21 5.74 30.58
CA THR A 19 1.70 4.90 29.48
C THR A 19 0.77 4.93 28.28
N VAL A 20 -0.56 4.90 28.49
CA VAL A 20 -1.55 5.03 27.41
C VAL A 20 -1.45 6.39 26.74
N LEU A 21 -1.31 7.46 27.51
CA LEU A 21 -1.15 8.81 26.97
C LEU A 21 0.12 8.93 26.12
N VAL A 22 1.25 8.38 26.59
CA VAL A 22 2.52 8.35 25.87
C VAL A 22 2.42 7.53 24.58
N LEU A 23 1.76 6.36 24.61
CA LEU A 23 1.54 5.55 23.40
C LEU A 23 0.69 6.32 22.37
N HIS A 24 -0.33 7.04 22.82
CA HIS A 24 -1.17 7.88 21.98
C HIS A 24 -0.40 9.06 21.36
N THR A 25 0.41 9.77 22.15
CA THR A 25 1.22 10.90 21.62
C THR A 25 2.30 10.44 20.65
N LEU A 26 2.81 9.22 20.82
CA LEU A 26 3.72 8.56 19.88
C LEU A 26 3.01 7.97 18.66
N GLY A 27 1.69 8.12 18.55
CA GLY A 27 0.90 7.63 17.40
C GLY A 27 0.81 6.11 17.31
N ILE A 28 1.18 5.37 18.36
CA ILE A 28 1.13 3.91 18.44
C ILE A 28 -0.32 3.50 18.66
N THR A 29 -1.09 3.52 17.58
CA THR A 29 -2.52 3.16 17.54
C THR A 29 -2.74 2.09 16.49
N ASN A 30 -3.75 1.22 16.69
CA ASN A 30 -4.17 0.21 15.72
C ASN A 30 -3.08 -0.82 15.34
N THR A 31 -2.15 -1.15 16.24
CA THR A 31 -1.12 -2.16 15.99
C THR A 31 -1.71 -3.50 15.55
N GLY A 32 -1.31 -3.97 14.38
CA GLY A 32 -1.77 -5.20 13.75
C GLY A 32 -3.08 -5.05 12.95
N ALA A 33 -3.66 -3.85 12.87
CA ALA A 33 -4.88 -3.63 12.10
C ALA A 33 -4.62 -3.75 10.60
N ARG A 34 -5.55 -4.38 9.89
CA ARG A 34 -5.56 -4.44 8.42
C ARG A 34 -6.41 -3.29 7.90
N LEU A 35 -5.86 -2.55 6.94
CA LEU A 35 -6.58 -1.49 6.25
C LEU A 35 -7.25 -2.10 5.02
N GLU A 36 -8.55 -1.84 4.91
CA GLU A 36 -9.31 -2.15 3.70
C GLU A 36 -8.90 -1.21 2.57
N PHE A 37 -8.87 -1.73 1.35
CA PHE A 37 -8.61 -0.96 0.15
C PHE A 37 -9.50 -1.40 -1.00
N GLN A 38 -9.65 -0.51 -1.98
CA GLN A 38 -10.38 -0.76 -3.21
C GLN A 38 -9.45 -0.59 -4.41
N THR A 39 -9.55 -1.49 -5.38
CA THR A 39 -8.80 -1.37 -6.64
C THR A 39 -9.41 -0.26 -7.49
N ILE A 40 -8.60 0.75 -7.82
CA ILE A 40 -8.94 1.78 -8.82
C ILE A 40 -8.68 1.21 -10.21
N ALA A 41 -7.48 0.66 -10.42
CA ALA A 41 -7.08 0.10 -11.70
C ALA A 41 -5.99 -0.96 -11.51
N LYS A 42 -6.03 -2.01 -12.32
CA LYS A 42 -5.05 -3.09 -12.32
C LYS A 42 -4.91 -3.64 -13.72
N GLY A 43 -3.67 -3.91 -14.16
CA GLY A 43 -3.44 -4.41 -15.50
C GLY A 43 -1.98 -4.67 -15.82
N VAL A 44 -1.73 -5.00 -17.08
CA VAL A 44 -0.39 -5.28 -17.63
C VAL A 44 0.11 -4.20 -18.59
N TRP A 45 -0.68 -3.17 -18.87
CA TRP A 45 -0.28 -2.05 -19.72
C TRP A 45 -0.38 -0.75 -18.95
N SER A 46 0.72 -0.02 -18.91
CA SER A 46 0.80 1.32 -18.35
C SER A 46 1.86 2.09 -19.08
N GLY A 47 1.66 3.40 -19.23
CA GLY A 47 2.72 4.30 -19.69
C GLY A 47 3.82 4.52 -18.66
N HIS A 48 3.66 4.05 -17.43
CA HIS A 48 4.67 4.08 -16.40
C HIS A 48 5.66 2.90 -16.57
N GLY A 49 6.66 3.09 -17.41
CA GLY A 49 7.64 2.04 -17.77
C GLY A 49 8.73 1.76 -16.73
N ASN A 50 8.85 2.59 -15.69
CA ASN A 50 9.82 2.39 -14.61
C ASN A 50 9.24 1.56 -13.47
N HIS A 51 10.09 0.84 -12.74
CA HIS A 51 9.68 0.30 -11.45
C HIS A 51 9.51 1.46 -10.47
N ALA A 52 8.35 1.56 -9.83
CA ALA A 52 8.06 2.63 -8.89
C ALA A 52 6.91 2.26 -7.93
N TYR A 53 7.03 2.70 -6.68
CA TYR A 53 5.99 2.61 -5.66
C TYR A 53 5.67 4.01 -5.14
N TYR A 54 4.39 4.38 -5.16
CA TYR A 54 3.91 5.68 -4.73
C TYR A 54 2.95 5.55 -3.56
N VAL A 55 3.06 6.50 -2.64
CA VAL A 55 2.04 6.81 -1.63
C VAL A 55 1.59 8.22 -1.92
N ILE A 56 0.39 8.35 -2.49
CA ILE A 56 -0.13 9.58 -3.03
C ILE A 56 -1.15 10.13 -2.03
N GLN A 57 -0.90 11.36 -1.57
CA GLN A 57 -1.62 11.97 -0.45
C GLN A 57 -2.40 13.23 -0.84
N ASP A 58 -2.23 13.71 -2.07
CA ASP A 58 -2.85 14.92 -2.60
C ASP A 58 -3.18 14.77 -4.09
N SER A 59 -3.92 15.76 -4.60
CA SER A 59 -4.43 15.75 -5.96
C SER A 59 -3.36 15.98 -7.02
N ASP A 60 -2.30 16.73 -6.72
CA ASP A 60 -1.31 17.11 -7.72
C ASP A 60 -0.43 15.91 -8.06
N ASP A 61 0.04 15.20 -7.03
CA ASP A 61 0.75 13.93 -7.20
C ASP A 61 -0.13 12.89 -7.90
N TRP A 62 -1.42 12.85 -7.59
CA TRP A 62 -2.35 11.93 -8.22
C TRP A 62 -2.51 12.17 -9.72
N ILE A 63 -2.71 13.43 -10.11
CA ILE A 63 -2.81 13.83 -11.51
C ILE A 63 -1.52 13.49 -12.27
N SER A 64 -0.37 13.77 -11.66
CA SER A 64 0.95 13.48 -12.24
C SER A 64 1.14 11.98 -12.51
N VAL A 65 0.97 11.13 -11.48
CA VAL A 65 1.15 9.68 -11.60
C VAL A 65 0.11 9.07 -12.55
N TRP A 66 -1.15 9.50 -12.48
CA TRP A 66 -2.20 8.99 -13.34
C TRP A 66 -2.00 9.36 -14.81
N SER A 67 -1.58 10.59 -15.09
CA SER A 67 -1.26 11.05 -16.45
C SER A 67 -0.15 10.20 -17.07
N GLN A 68 0.92 9.94 -16.32
CA GLN A 68 1.99 9.04 -16.78
C GLN A 68 1.51 7.60 -16.97
N HIS A 69 0.63 7.11 -16.09
CA HIS A 69 0.01 5.79 -16.26
C HIS A 69 -0.82 5.72 -17.56
N GLN A 70 -1.56 6.79 -17.88
CA GLN A 70 -2.53 6.84 -18.97
C GLN A 70 -1.95 7.21 -20.35
N GLN A 71 -0.71 7.71 -20.44
CA GLN A 71 -0.17 8.30 -21.68
C GLN A 71 -0.19 7.37 -22.92
N ILE A 72 -0.27 6.05 -22.73
CA ILE A 72 -0.31 5.05 -23.81
C ILE A 72 -1.73 4.73 -24.31
N PHE A 73 -2.77 5.18 -23.62
CA PHE A 73 -4.16 4.88 -23.99
C PHE A 73 -4.75 5.99 -24.86
N ILE A 74 -5.60 5.60 -25.81
CA ILE A 74 -6.31 6.52 -26.71
C ILE A 74 -7.79 6.08 -26.76
N PRO A 75 -8.74 6.90 -26.28
CA PRO A 75 -8.51 8.19 -25.61
C PRO A 75 -7.88 8.01 -24.22
N GLN A 76 -7.19 9.04 -23.73
CA GLN A 76 -6.72 9.08 -22.35
C GLN A 76 -7.91 9.36 -21.42
N HIS A 77 -7.96 8.68 -20.28
CA HIS A 77 -9.00 8.90 -19.28
C HIS A 77 -8.47 9.75 -18.12
N PRO A 78 -9.23 10.76 -17.64
CA PRO A 78 -8.82 11.54 -16.47
C PRO A 78 -8.77 10.67 -15.20
N PRO A 79 -8.01 11.08 -14.17
CA PRO A 79 -8.01 10.37 -12.89
C PRO A 79 -9.40 10.39 -12.26
N PRO A 80 -9.83 9.28 -11.62
CA PRO A 80 -10.97 9.30 -10.72
C PRO A 80 -10.82 10.36 -9.62
N GLU A 81 -11.94 10.98 -9.24
CA GLU A 81 -11.97 11.94 -8.15
C GLU A 81 -11.78 11.25 -6.80
N ILE A 82 -10.88 11.80 -5.97
CA ILE A 82 -10.53 11.24 -4.66
C ILE A 82 -10.50 12.34 -3.62
N ASP A 83 -11.28 12.16 -2.55
CA ASP A 83 -11.22 13.03 -1.37
C ASP A 83 -9.99 12.71 -0.51
N PHE A 84 -8.88 13.38 -0.82
CA PHE A 84 -7.61 13.22 -0.11
C PHE A 84 -7.62 13.71 1.34
N SER A 85 -8.71 14.34 1.82
CA SER A 85 -8.88 14.58 3.25
C SER A 85 -9.16 13.29 4.03
N LYS A 86 -9.68 12.26 3.35
CA LYS A 86 -10.10 10.97 3.95
C LYS A 86 -9.37 9.75 3.37
N ALA A 87 -8.78 9.88 2.19
CA ALA A 87 -8.18 8.78 1.46
C ALA A 87 -6.71 9.03 1.12
N ALA A 88 -6.01 7.94 0.82
CA ALA A 88 -4.71 7.93 0.16
C ALA A 88 -4.76 6.93 -1.00
N VAL A 89 -3.91 7.14 -2.00
CA VAL A 89 -3.73 6.20 -3.11
C VAL A 89 -2.37 5.54 -3.00
N ILE A 90 -2.32 4.23 -3.25
CA ILE A 90 -1.06 3.51 -3.44
C ILE A 90 -1.04 3.02 -4.87
N ALA A 91 0.02 3.37 -5.59
CA ALA A 91 0.27 2.92 -6.95
C ALA A 91 1.57 2.14 -6.99
N VAL A 92 1.51 0.89 -7.45
CA VAL A 92 2.69 0.04 -7.64
C VAL A 92 2.85 -0.33 -9.11
N PHE A 93 4.04 -0.07 -9.63
CA PHE A 93 4.42 -0.34 -11.02
C PHE A 93 5.61 -1.31 -11.03
N MET A 94 5.51 -2.37 -11.81
CA MET A 94 6.56 -3.36 -11.96
C MET A 94 7.70 -2.88 -12.86
N GLY A 95 7.42 -1.89 -13.71
CA GLY A 95 8.28 -1.48 -14.81
C GLY A 95 8.10 -2.34 -16.05
N GLU A 96 8.85 -2.00 -17.10
CA GLU A 96 8.79 -2.70 -18.39
C GLU A 96 9.25 -4.16 -18.25
N CYS A 97 8.42 -5.05 -18.79
CA CYS A 97 8.63 -6.49 -18.86
C CYS A 97 8.60 -6.92 -20.33
N ARG A 98 9.60 -7.72 -20.74
CA ARG A 98 9.81 -8.09 -22.16
C ARG A 98 8.85 -9.11 -22.75
N THR A 99 8.00 -9.71 -21.92
CA THR A 99 6.97 -10.67 -22.34
C THR A 99 5.69 -10.46 -21.54
N THR A 100 4.63 -11.17 -21.89
CA THR A 100 3.45 -11.32 -21.01
C THR A 100 3.74 -12.28 -19.85
N GLY A 101 2.80 -12.40 -18.91
CA GLY A 101 2.86 -13.35 -17.80
C GLY A 101 3.37 -12.77 -16.47
N TYR A 102 3.81 -11.53 -16.47
CA TYR A 102 4.17 -10.79 -15.26
C TYR A 102 2.96 -10.11 -14.64
N SER A 103 2.92 -10.00 -13.31
CA SER A 103 1.95 -9.15 -12.62
C SER A 103 2.52 -8.59 -11.32
N ILE A 104 1.92 -7.51 -10.84
CA ILE A 104 2.23 -6.91 -9.54
C ILE A 104 0.93 -6.57 -8.83
N GLU A 105 0.87 -6.80 -7.53
CA GLU A 105 -0.36 -6.62 -6.77
C GLU A 105 -0.09 -6.24 -5.31
N VAL A 106 -0.67 -5.12 -4.86
CA VAL A 106 -0.91 -4.88 -3.43
C VAL A 106 -1.83 -5.97 -2.87
N LYS A 107 -1.35 -6.74 -1.91
CA LYS A 107 -2.08 -7.85 -1.27
C LYS A 107 -2.69 -7.47 0.06
N GLU A 108 -1.99 -6.66 0.84
CA GLU A 108 -2.36 -6.35 2.22
C GLU A 108 -1.76 -5.02 2.64
N ILE A 109 -2.48 -4.28 3.49
CA ILE A 109 -2.00 -3.06 4.13
C ILE A 109 -2.18 -3.25 5.64
N ILE A 110 -1.09 -3.14 6.39
CA ILE A 110 -1.06 -3.41 7.83
C ILE A 110 -0.56 -2.17 8.58
N ASP A 111 -1.34 -1.69 9.53
CA ASP A 111 -0.87 -0.72 10.52
C ASP A 111 -0.13 -1.43 11.65
N THR A 112 1.14 -1.10 11.85
CA THR A 112 1.98 -1.68 12.91
C THR A 112 1.99 -0.85 14.18
N GLY A 113 1.15 0.18 14.26
CA GLY A 113 1.22 1.21 15.30
C GLY A 113 2.08 2.38 14.84
N LEU A 114 3.33 2.12 14.43
CA LEU A 114 4.29 3.17 14.05
C LEU A 114 4.38 3.42 12.54
N THR A 115 4.15 2.37 11.75
CA THR A 115 4.30 2.42 10.28
C THR A 115 3.17 1.65 9.61
N ILE A 116 2.89 1.99 8.36
CA ILE A 116 2.05 1.17 7.50
C ILE A 116 2.95 0.26 6.66
N ILE A 117 2.72 -1.05 6.72
CA ILE A 117 3.34 -2.02 5.84
C ILE A 117 2.39 -2.29 4.67
N VAL A 118 2.83 -2.03 3.46
CA VAL A 118 2.13 -2.40 2.22
C VAL A 118 2.81 -3.64 1.66
N LYS A 119 2.11 -4.78 1.70
CA LYS A 119 2.61 -6.02 1.11
C LYS A 119 2.30 -6.08 -0.38
N VAL A 120 3.33 -6.25 -1.18
CA VAL A 120 3.24 -6.28 -2.65
C VAL A 120 3.76 -7.61 -3.15
N GLU A 121 2.93 -8.36 -3.87
CA GLU A 121 3.36 -9.57 -4.58
C GLU A 121 3.73 -9.22 -6.01
N LYS A 122 4.91 -9.66 -6.46
CA LYS A 122 5.31 -9.71 -7.86
C LYS A 122 5.22 -11.14 -8.36
N VAL A 123 4.57 -11.34 -9.50
CA VAL A 123 4.43 -12.65 -10.13
C VAL A 123 5.27 -12.69 -11.40
N TYR A 124 6.05 -13.76 -11.54
CA TYR A 124 6.92 -14.01 -12.67
C TYR A 124 6.46 -15.27 -13.42
N PRO A 125 6.47 -15.29 -14.75
CA PRO A 125 6.24 -16.51 -15.49
C PRO A 125 7.40 -17.50 -15.24
N GLY A 126 7.09 -18.76 -14.97
CA GLY A 126 8.09 -19.82 -14.87
C GLY A 126 8.67 -20.20 -16.23
N LYS A 127 9.78 -20.95 -16.21
CA LYS A 127 10.53 -21.33 -17.42
C LYS A 127 9.71 -22.10 -18.45
N ASN A 128 8.75 -22.91 -17.99
CA ASN A 128 7.89 -23.74 -18.83
C ASN A 128 6.60 -23.02 -19.26
N CYS A 129 6.39 -21.78 -18.79
CA CYS A 129 5.20 -21.02 -19.16
C CYS A 129 5.30 -20.53 -20.61
N ILE A 130 4.25 -20.82 -21.38
CA ILE A 130 4.07 -20.22 -22.70
C ILE A 130 3.65 -18.76 -22.50
N VAL A 131 4.48 -17.82 -22.93
CA VAL A 131 4.26 -16.38 -22.84
C VAL A 131 4.26 -15.72 -24.22
N GLY A 132 3.57 -14.60 -24.35
CA GLY A 132 3.56 -13.79 -25.56
C GLY A 132 4.74 -12.82 -25.60
N LEU A 133 5.22 -12.49 -26.81
CA LEU A 133 6.36 -11.59 -27.05
C LEU A 133 5.99 -10.09 -27.03
N ALA A 134 5.01 -9.70 -26.20
CA ALA A 134 4.58 -8.32 -26.07
C ALA A 134 5.26 -7.65 -24.87
N LEU A 135 5.70 -6.40 -25.06
CA LEU A 135 6.13 -5.54 -23.95
C LEU A 135 4.94 -5.20 -23.06
N THR A 136 5.13 -5.32 -21.75
CA THR A 136 4.12 -5.04 -20.73
C THR A 136 4.69 -4.15 -19.63
N CYS A 137 3.84 -3.40 -18.94
CA CYS A 137 4.17 -2.63 -17.74
C CYS A 137 3.13 -2.92 -16.66
N PRO A 138 3.24 -4.04 -15.93
CA PRO A 138 2.27 -4.40 -14.91
C PRO A 138 2.14 -3.39 -13.78
N TYR A 139 0.90 -3.19 -13.32
CA TYR A 139 0.58 -2.22 -12.29
C TYR A 139 -0.65 -2.62 -11.45
N HIS A 140 -0.71 -2.07 -10.24
CA HIS A 140 -1.91 -2.06 -9.40
C HIS A 140 -2.01 -0.72 -8.69
N ILE A 141 -3.16 -0.05 -8.83
CA ILE A 141 -3.47 1.23 -8.20
C ILE A 141 -4.70 1.03 -7.32
N ILE A 142 -4.57 1.37 -6.03
CA ILE A 142 -5.61 1.18 -5.02
C ILE A 142 -5.89 2.47 -4.27
N GLN A 143 -7.10 2.58 -3.76
CA GLN A 143 -7.50 3.59 -2.79
C GLN A 143 -7.63 2.93 -1.41
N THR A 144 -7.14 3.60 -0.37
CA THR A 144 -7.27 3.20 1.03
C THR A 144 -7.65 4.40 1.88
N SER A 145 -8.00 4.17 3.14
CA SER A 145 -8.14 5.25 4.14
C SER A 145 -6.85 6.08 4.25
N LYS A 146 -6.98 7.34 4.67
CA LYS A 146 -5.87 8.28 4.81
C LYS A 146 -4.72 7.68 5.62
N ILE A 147 -3.49 7.83 5.11
CA ILE A 147 -2.28 7.33 5.74
C ILE A 147 -1.51 8.51 6.35
N ASN A 148 -1.41 8.55 7.68
CA ASN A 148 -0.67 9.59 8.41
C ASN A 148 0.64 9.08 9.02
N LYS A 149 1.07 7.87 8.64
CA LYS A 149 2.26 7.19 9.16
C LYS A 149 3.22 6.90 8.02
N HIS A 150 4.50 6.71 8.34
CA HIS A 150 5.49 6.31 7.35
C HIS A 150 5.12 4.95 6.73
N VAL A 151 5.25 4.83 5.41
CA VAL A 151 4.89 3.62 4.66
C VAL A 151 6.14 2.83 4.29
N ILE A 152 6.10 1.52 4.48
CA ILE A 152 7.14 0.58 4.07
C ILE A 152 6.52 -0.42 3.12
N PHE A 153 7.12 -0.57 1.94
CA PHE A 153 6.74 -1.60 0.98
C PHE A 153 7.51 -2.88 1.29
N GLN A 154 6.78 -3.96 1.57
CA GLN A 154 7.34 -5.30 1.73
C GLN A 154 6.99 -6.13 0.50
N THR A 155 7.99 -6.52 -0.28
CA THR A 155 7.77 -7.26 -1.52
C THR A 155 7.96 -8.76 -1.32
N SER A 156 7.09 -9.56 -1.93
CA SER A 156 7.27 -11.00 -2.12
C SER A 156 7.24 -11.34 -3.60
N GLU A 157 7.92 -12.41 -3.98
CA GLU A 157 7.96 -12.89 -5.36
C GLU A 157 7.34 -14.28 -5.45
N ARG A 158 6.57 -14.52 -6.52
CA ARG A 158 5.99 -15.82 -6.83
C ARG A 158 6.24 -16.16 -8.29
N THR A 159 6.84 -17.32 -8.54
CA THR A 159 6.99 -17.84 -9.90
C THR A 159 5.84 -18.79 -10.21
N VAL A 160 5.16 -18.59 -11.33
CA VAL A 160 4.11 -19.48 -11.79
C VAL A 160 4.74 -20.78 -12.28
N ASN A 161 4.26 -21.93 -11.78
CA ASN A 161 4.65 -23.23 -12.34
C ASN A 161 3.68 -23.60 -13.47
N CYS A 162 4.21 -23.76 -14.68
CA CYS A 162 3.47 -24.15 -15.86
C CYS A 162 4.00 -25.49 -16.40
N GLY A 163 3.66 -26.60 -15.73
CA GLY A 163 4.06 -27.96 -16.15
C GLY A 163 5.31 -28.48 -15.47
#